data_AF-A0A9P4QML4-F1
#
_entry.id   AF-A0A9P4QML4-F1
#
_cell.length_a   1.000
_cell.length_b   1.000
_cell.length_c   1.000
_cell.angle_alpha   90.00
_cell.angle_beta   90.00
_cell.angle_gamma   90.00
#
_symmetry.space_group_name_H-M   'P 1'
#
loop_
_entity.id
_entity.type
_entity.pdbx_description
1 polymer ?
#
loop_
_entity_poly.entity_id
_entity_poly.type
_entity_poly.pdbx_seq_one_letter_code
_entity_poly.pdbx_strand_id
1 'polypeptide(L)'
;MPPSKLAVATSSVTRLVKEEASYHKEMEQQEKRIKKLEEDKNVENAEYLLKQERQALEETKKVIPSVREKIQGALEKLEDELESNKEDGDDAPTGEVTKAKEAIAEGKKALREVS
;
A
#
# COMPACT_ATOMS: atom_id res chain seq x y z
N MET A 1 -3.41 -26.01 11.60
CA MET A 1 -2.33 -26.22 10.61
C MET A 1 -1.72 -24.85 10.31
N PRO A 2 -0.39 -24.70 10.21
CA PRO A 2 0.21 -23.43 9.81
C PRO A 2 -0.21 -23.05 8.38
N PRO A 3 -0.25 -21.75 8.03
CA PRO A 3 -0.57 -21.32 6.67
C PRO A 3 0.48 -21.81 5.67
N SER A 4 0.05 -22.07 4.44
CA SER A 4 0.94 -22.40 3.32
C SER A 4 1.86 -21.22 2.97
N LYS A 5 2.98 -21.49 2.28
CA LYS A 5 3.88 -20.42 1.80
C LYS A 5 3.14 -19.45 0.87
N LEU A 6 2.32 -19.98 -0.04
CA LEU A 6 1.46 -19.20 -0.93
C LEU A 6 0.50 -18.28 -0.16
N ALA A 7 -0.15 -18.80 0.89
CA ALA A 7 -1.03 -18.00 1.74
C ALA A 7 -0.28 -16.91 2.51
N VAL A 8 0.94 -17.21 3.00
CA VAL A 8 1.80 -16.23 3.68
C VAL A 8 2.23 -15.12 2.72
N ALA A 9 2.69 -15.46 1.51
CA ALA A 9 3.09 -14.50 0.49
C ALA A 9 1.90 -13.62 0.07
N THR A 10 0.73 -14.24 -0.16
CA THR A 10 -0.54 -13.53 -0.46
C THR A 10 -0.87 -12.51 0.63
N SER A 11 -0.85 -12.93 1.91
CA SER A 11 -1.15 -12.05 3.04
C SER A 11 -0.18 -10.86 3.16
N SER A 12 1.08 -11.06 2.75
CA SER A 12 2.10 -10.02 2.80
C SER A 12 1.82 -8.93 1.76
N VAL A 13 1.50 -9.31 0.52
CA VAL A 13 1.08 -8.37 -0.52
C VAL A 13 -0.18 -7.61 -0.10
N THR A 14 -1.23 -8.31 0.34
CA THR A 14 -2.48 -7.67 0.77
C THR A 14 -2.27 -6.66 1.91
N ARG A 15 -1.40 -6.97 2.88
CA ARG A 15 -1.10 -6.03 3.98
C ARG A 15 -0.40 -4.78 3.48
N LEU A 16 0.60 -4.93 2.61
CA LEU A 16 1.37 -3.81 2.07
C LEU A 16 0.51 -2.91 1.16
N VAL A 17 -0.38 -3.48 0.35
CA VAL A 17 -1.33 -2.71 -0.46
C VAL A 17 -2.27 -1.88 0.43
N LYS A 18 -2.77 -2.47 1.53
CA LYS A 18 -3.59 -1.73 2.51
C LYS A 18 -2.81 -0.65 3.23
N GLU A 19 -1.55 -0.89 3.54
CA GLU A 19 -0.64 0.08 4.13
C GLU A 19 -0.43 1.28 3.18
N GLU A 20 -0.10 1.04 1.91
CA GLU A 20 0.02 2.12 0.92
C GLU A 20 -1.28 2.92 0.78
N ALA A 21 -2.42 2.25 0.67
CA ALA A 21 -3.73 2.90 0.59
C ALA A 21 -4.03 3.77 1.82
N SER A 22 -3.55 3.37 3.00
CA SER A 22 -3.70 4.15 4.23
C SER A 22 -2.90 5.45 4.18
N TYR A 23 -1.69 5.43 3.61
CA TYR A 23 -0.86 6.62 3.43
C TYR A 23 -1.46 7.58 2.40
N HIS A 24 -2.02 7.09 1.29
CA HIS A 24 -2.74 7.93 0.33
C HIS A 24 -3.95 8.62 0.97
N LYS A 25 -4.72 7.87 1.78
CA LYS A 25 -5.84 8.45 2.53
C LYS A 25 -5.39 9.51 3.54
N GLU A 26 -4.25 9.29 4.20
CA GLU A 26 -3.66 10.27 5.12
C GLU A 26 -3.26 11.55 4.38
N MET A 27 -2.63 11.43 3.21
CA MET A 27 -2.29 12.57 2.36
C MET A 27 -3.53 13.38 1.97
N GLU A 28 -4.58 12.72 1.47
CA GLU A 28 -5.84 13.41 1.13
C GLU A 28 -6.41 14.19 2.32
N GLN A 29 -6.30 13.64 3.53
CA GLN A 29 -6.78 14.31 4.74
C GLN A 29 -5.91 15.50 5.13
N GLN A 30 -4.59 15.37 5.04
CA GLN A 30 -3.64 16.46 5.27
C GLN A 30 -3.86 17.59 4.25
N GLU A 31 -4.01 17.28 2.96
CA GLU A 31 -4.31 18.25 1.91
C GLU A 31 -5.63 18.98 2.15
N LYS A 32 -6.69 18.27 2.57
CA LYS A 32 -7.96 18.89 2.97
C LYS A 32 -7.81 19.83 4.15
N ARG A 33 -6.99 19.48 5.16
CA ARG A 33 -6.72 20.34 6.32
C ARG A 33 -5.92 21.58 5.92
N ILE A 34 -4.89 21.42 5.09
CA ILE A 34 -4.10 22.54 4.54
C ILE A 34 -5.02 23.50 3.81
N LYS A 35 -5.84 23.01 2.86
CA LYS A 35 -6.78 23.84 2.10
C LYS A 35 -7.73 24.62 3.02
N LYS A 36 -8.28 23.95 4.04
CA LYS A 36 -9.15 24.61 5.02
C LYS A 36 -8.43 25.72 5.80
N LEU A 37 -7.19 25.49 6.21
CA LEU A 37 -6.36 26.48 6.91
C LEU A 37 -5.96 27.66 6.00
N GLU A 38 -5.79 27.43 4.70
CA GLU A 38 -5.53 28.50 3.72
C GLU A 38 -6.75 29.38 3.45
N GLU A 39 -7.96 28.82 3.52
CA GLU A 39 -9.22 29.52 3.26
C GLU A 39 -9.75 30.27 4.50
N ASP A 40 -9.52 29.76 5.71
CA ASP A 40 -10.07 30.33 6.95
C ASP A 40 -9.15 31.40 7.56
N LYS A 41 -9.49 32.66 7.32
CA LYS A 41 -8.76 33.84 7.84
C LYS A 41 -8.94 34.09 9.34
N ASN A 42 -9.82 33.35 10.01
CA ASN A 42 -10.11 33.55 11.44
C ASN A 42 -9.33 32.59 12.35
N VAL A 43 -8.54 31.67 11.79
CA VAL A 43 -7.74 30.73 12.56
C VAL A 43 -6.52 31.44 13.15
N GLU A 44 -6.50 31.55 14.47
CA GLU A 44 -5.31 32.01 15.19
C GLU A 44 -4.13 31.06 14.92
N ASN A 45 -2.95 31.62 14.64
CA ASN A 45 -1.74 30.86 14.31
C ASN A 45 -1.84 30.01 13.02
N ALA A 46 -2.69 30.40 12.06
CA ALA A 46 -2.86 29.69 10.79
C ALA A 46 -1.53 29.37 10.07
N GLU A 47 -0.57 30.31 10.03
CA GLU A 47 0.73 30.08 9.39
C GLU A 47 1.55 28.97 10.06
N TYR A 48 1.53 28.91 11.39
CA TYR A 48 2.21 27.86 12.15
C TYR A 48 1.57 26.49 11.88
N LEU A 49 0.24 26.42 11.94
CA LEU A 49 -0.51 25.20 11.67
C LEU A 49 -0.31 24.72 10.22
N LEU A 50 -0.31 25.64 9.26
CA LEU A 50 0.00 25.34 7.86
C LEU A 50 1.40 24.76 7.69
N LYS A 51 2.40 25.32 8.37
CA LYS A 51 3.77 24.78 8.33
C LYS A 51 3.82 23.36 8.89
N GLN A 52 3.12 23.08 10.00
CA GLN A 52 3.07 21.76 10.59
C GLN A 52 2.38 20.74 9.69
N GLU A 53 1.20 21.07 9.14
CA GLU A 53 0.46 20.15 8.27
C GLU A 53 1.21 19.89 6.95
N ARG A 54 1.87 20.91 6.38
CA ARG A 54 2.74 20.72 5.21
C ARG A 54 3.94 19.83 5.52
N GLN A 55 4.55 19.98 6.69
CA GLN A 55 5.64 19.10 7.11
C GLN A 55 5.15 17.65 7.26
N ALA A 56 4.01 17.44 7.91
CA ALA A 56 3.41 16.11 8.05
C ALA A 56 3.11 15.48 6.68
N LEU A 57 2.58 16.26 5.73
CA LEU A 57 2.34 15.80 4.36
C LEU A 57 3.63 15.35 3.65
N GLU A 58 4.70 16.13 3.79
CA GLU A 58 6.00 15.76 3.21
C GLU A 58 6.62 14.52 3.88
N GLU A 59 6.40 14.33 5.19
CA GLU A 59 6.80 13.11 5.89
C GLU A 59 6.03 11.89 5.39
N THR A 60 4.71 11.97 5.24
CA THR A 60 3.89 10.89 4.67
C THR A 60 4.33 10.54 3.24
N LYS A 61 4.56 11.55 2.38
CA LYS A 61 5.07 11.34 1.01
C LYS A 61 6.40 10.60 0.97
N LYS A 62 7.29 10.85 1.92
CA LYS A 62 8.61 10.17 1.99
C LYS A 62 8.51 8.70 2.36
N VAL A 63 7.42 8.26 2.99
CA VAL A 63 7.22 6.84 3.36
C VAL A 63 6.78 6.01 2.16
N ILE A 64 5.96 6.59 1.27
CA ILE A 64 5.35 5.87 0.13
C ILE A 64 6.37 5.13 -0.75
N PRO A 65 7.52 5.72 -1.15
CA PRO A 65 8.51 5.01 -1.95
C PRO A 65 9.00 3.71 -1.31
N SER A 66 9.25 3.71 0.01
CA SER A 66 9.70 2.51 0.72
C SER A 66 8.61 1.44 0.79
N VAL A 67 7.35 1.84 0.95
CA VAL A 67 6.22 0.90 0.95
C VAL A 67 6.07 0.27 -0.43
N ARG A 68 6.22 1.04 -1.51
CA ARG A 68 6.16 0.54 -2.88
C ARG A 68 7.28 -0.44 -3.22
N GLU A 69 8.50 -0.17 -2.79
CA GLU A 69 9.63 -1.11 -2.92
C GLU A 69 9.32 -2.43 -2.21
N LYS A 70 8.73 -2.37 -1.00
CA LYS A 70 8.27 -3.58 -0.29
C LYS A 70 7.15 -4.31 -1.03
N ILE A 71 6.21 -3.59 -1.66
CA ILE A 71 5.16 -4.20 -2.49
C ILE A 71 5.79 -4.92 -3.69
N GLN A 72 6.74 -4.31 -4.38
CA GLN A 72 7.44 -4.93 -5.51
C GLN A 72 8.12 -6.23 -5.09
N GLY A 73 8.94 -6.21 -4.03
CA GLY A 73 9.59 -7.43 -3.54
C GLY A 73 8.63 -8.49 -2.99
N ALA A 74 7.45 -8.09 -2.49
CA ALA A 74 6.41 -9.04 -2.07
C ALA A 74 5.65 -9.64 -3.26
N LEU A 75 5.47 -8.88 -4.34
CA LEU A 75 4.88 -9.36 -5.59
C LEU A 75 5.77 -10.40 -6.25
N GLU A 76 7.07 -10.13 -6.37
CA GLU A 76 8.05 -11.07 -6.92
C GLU A 76 7.99 -12.41 -6.16
N LYS A 77 8.03 -12.36 -4.82
CA LYS A 77 7.91 -13.57 -3.99
C LYS A 77 6.59 -14.32 -4.19
N LEU A 78 5.48 -13.61 -4.37
CA LEU A 78 4.18 -14.24 -4.58
C LEU A 78 4.08 -14.88 -5.97
N GLU A 79 4.70 -14.26 -6.98
CA GLU A 79 4.81 -14.81 -8.33
C GLU A 79 5.70 -16.07 -8.34
N ASP A 80 6.83 -16.05 -7.64
CA ASP A 80 7.73 -17.21 -7.50
C ASP A 80 7.03 -18.40 -6.81
N GLU A 81 6.26 -18.15 -5.74
CA GLU A 81 5.51 -19.20 -5.04
C GLU A 81 4.37 -19.77 -5.90
N LEU A 82 3.77 -18.96 -6.78
CA LEU A 82 2.78 -19.45 -7.75
C LEU A 82 3.42 -20.28 -8.87
N GLU A 83 4.63 -19.94 -9.29
CA GLU A 83 5.37 -20.73 -10.28
C GLU A 83 5.79 -22.07 -9.68
N SER A 84 6.38 -22.06 -8.48
CA SER A 84 6.75 -23.26 -7.73
C SER A 84 5.54 -24.18 -7.52
N ASN A 85 4.37 -23.63 -7.19
CA ASN A 85 3.17 -24.43 -7.01
C ASN A 85 2.71 -25.16 -8.27
N LYS A 86 2.92 -24.59 -9.46
CA LYS A 86 2.61 -25.24 -10.73
C LYS A 86 3.61 -26.35 -11.05
N GLU A 87 4.89 -26.12 -10.77
CA GLU A 87 5.94 -27.12 -10.97
C GLU A 87 5.72 -28.36 -10.09
N ASP A 88 5.20 -28.15 -8.87
CA ASP A 88 4.82 -29.20 -7.93
C ASP A 88 3.47 -29.87 -8.26
N GLY A 89 2.83 -29.54 -9.38
CA GLY A 89 1.61 -30.21 -9.85
C GLY A 89 0.29 -29.56 -9.43
N ASP A 90 0.27 -28.26 -9.11
CA ASP A 90 -0.91 -27.51 -8.64
C ASP A 90 -1.49 -28.07 -7.32
N ASP A 91 -0.62 -28.43 -6.38
CA ASP A 91 -1.00 -29.00 -5.07
C ASP A 91 -1.70 -27.98 -4.13
N ALA A 92 -1.71 -26.69 -4.47
CA ALA A 92 -2.38 -25.70 -3.62
C ALA A 92 -3.89 -25.70 -3.84
N PRO A 93 -4.69 -25.45 -2.79
CA PRO A 93 -6.12 -25.30 -2.94
C PRO A 93 -6.45 -24.20 -3.97
N THR A 94 -7.40 -24.46 -4.88
CA THR A 94 -7.80 -23.49 -5.92
C THR A 94 -8.17 -22.11 -5.36
N GLY A 95 -8.72 -22.07 -4.14
CA GLY A 95 -9.03 -20.83 -3.44
C GLY A 95 -7.80 -20.01 -3.02
N GLU A 96 -6.67 -20.65 -2.70
CA GLU A 96 -5.41 -19.95 -2.41
C GLU A 96 -4.79 -19.38 -3.68
N VAL A 97 -4.78 -20.15 -4.77
CA VAL A 97 -4.28 -19.70 -6.08
C VAL A 97 -5.10 -18.51 -6.60
N THR A 98 -6.42 -18.52 -6.41
CA THR A 98 -7.29 -17.41 -6.82
C THR A 98 -6.96 -16.14 -6.04
N LYS A 99 -6.85 -16.22 -4.71
CA LYS A 99 -6.50 -15.08 -3.85
C LYS A 99 -5.11 -14.53 -4.15
N ALA A 100 -4.14 -15.40 -4.46
CA ALA A 100 -2.80 -14.99 -4.85
C ALA A 100 -2.82 -14.16 -6.14
N LYS A 101 -3.57 -14.61 -7.16
CA LYS A 101 -3.75 -13.87 -8.42
C LYS A 101 -4.46 -12.52 -8.22
N GLU A 102 -5.47 -12.47 -7.37
CA GLU A 102 -6.15 -11.22 -6.98
C GLU A 102 -5.18 -10.26 -6.28
N ALA A 103 -4.41 -10.74 -5.30
CA ALA A 103 -3.42 -9.94 -4.60
C ALA A 103 -2.32 -9.40 -5.54
N ILE A 104 -1.88 -10.19 -6.54
CA ILE A 104 -0.96 -9.71 -7.58
C ILE A 104 -1.58 -8.59 -8.39
N ALA A 105 -2.84 -8.75 -8.83
CA ALA A 105 -3.54 -7.73 -9.60
C ALA A 105 -3.70 -6.43 -8.80
N GLU A 106 -4.08 -6.53 -7.52
CA GLU A 106 -4.19 -5.40 -6.61
C GLU A 106 -2.84 -4.71 -6.38
N GLY A 107 -1.76 -5.47 -6.10
CA GLY A 107 -0.43 -4.91 -5.90
C GLY A 107 0.12 -4.22 -7.15
N LYS A 108 -0.07 -4.81 -8.33
CA LYS A 108 0.31 -4.17 -9.60
C LYS A 108 -0.51 -2.91 -9.88
N LYS A 109 -1.79 -2.90 -9.50
CA LYS A 109 -2.63 -1.71 -9.59
C LYS A 109 -2.13 -0.59 -8.68
N ALA A 110 -1.86 -0.90 -7.41
CA ALA A 110 -1.30 0.02 -6.41
C ALA A 110 -0.02 0.73 -6.92
N LEU A 111 0.89 -0.04 -7.55
CA LEU A 111 2.12 0.52 -8.13
C LEU A 111 1.89 1.41 -9.37
N ARG A 112 0.79 1.23 -10.11
CA ARG A 112 0.48 2.00 -11.33
C ARG A 112 -0.28 3.30 -11.08
N GLU A 113 -1.05 3.40 -10.01
CA GLU A 113 -1.96 4.53 -9.77
C GLU A 113 -1.25 5.89 -9.53
N VAL A 114 0.09 5.96 -9.57
CA VAL A 114 0.85 7.22 -9.50
C VAL A 114 2.04 7.19 -10.47
N SER A 115 1.78 6.90 -11.75
CA SER A 115 2.66 7.24 -12.89
C SER A 115 2.03 8.32 -13.76
#